data_AF-A0A940AFH9-F1
#
_entry.id   AF-A0A940AFH9-F1
#
_cell.length_a   1.000
_cell.length_b   1.000
_cell.length_c   1.000
_cell.angle_alpha   90.00
_cell.angle_beta   90.00
_cell.angle_gamma   90.00
#
_symmetry.space_group_name_H-M   'P 1'
#
loop_
_entity.id
_entity.type
_entity.pdbx_description
1 polymer ?
#
loop_
_entity_poly.entity_id
_entity_poly.type
_entity_poly.pdbx_seq_one_letter_code
_entity_poly.pdbx_strand_id
1 'polypeptide(L)'
;SAPLRTRFSLSMRLDYYAPEDLQQIVQRSADILQVKIEPEGAYEIARRSRGTPRIANNLLRWTRDYAQVKAKGVVTQETASKALSMLDIDDCGLDEMDKRILETIMERFHGGPVGLNSLSVAIGEEADTIEDVYEPYLIQEGYMMRTAQGRIATEKAWSMFGLTPRGRRKRGAPPSDIPDLL
;
A
#
# COMPACT_ATOMS: atom_id res chain seq x y z
N SER A 1 -2.22 21.41 20.16
CA SER A 1 -3.33 20.61 19.59
C SER A 1 -4.47 20.31 20.59
N ALA A 2 -4.25 20.31 21.91
CA ALA A 2 -5.29 19.94 22.89
C ALA A 2 -6.49 20.93 23.05
N PRO A 3 -6.31 22.27 23.13
CA PRO A 3 -7.41 23.19 23.48
C PRO A 3 -8.50 23.35 22.41
N LEU A 4 -8.16 23.10 21.14
CA LEU A 4 -9.12 23.13 20.02
C LEU A 4 -9.91 21.83 19.93
N ARG A 5 -9.26 20.68 20.17
CA ARG A 5 -9.92 19.36 20.15
C ARG A 5 -11.00 19.25 21.21
N THR A 6 -10.78 19.79 22.40
CA THR A 6 -11.77 19.77 23.50
C THR A 6 -13.04 20.58 23.22
N ARG A 7 -13.06 21.39 22.15
CA ARG A 7 -14.25 22.14 21.73
C ARG A 7 -15.13 21.38 20.75
N PHE A 8 -14.69 20.24 20.23
CA PHE A 8 -15.50 19.38 19.38
C PHE A 8 -16.19 18.30 20.22
N SER A 9 -17.52 18.36 20.29
CA SER A 9 -18.33 17.40 21.05
C SER A 9 -18.49 16.05 20.36
N LEU A 10 -18.29 16.00 19.04
CA LEU A 10 -18.30 14.78 18.23
C LEU A 10 -16.94 14.61 17.56
N SER A 11 -16.33 13.44 17.77
CA SER A 11 -15.12 13.02 17.07
C SER A 11 -15.43 11.71 16.36
N MET A 12 -15.39 11.75 15.03
CA MET A 12 -15.51 10.56 14.18
C MET A 12 -14.14 10.26 13.59
N ARG A 13 -13.77 8.98 13.59
CA ARG A 13 -12.62 8.47 12.85
C ARG A 13 -13.16 7.73 11.63
N LEU A 14 -12.58 8.03 10.48
CA LEU A 14 -12.85 7.29 9.25
C LEU A 14 -11.75 6.25 9.11
N ASP A 15 -12.15 5.00 9.05
CA ASP A 15 -11.26 3.89 8.73
C ASP A 15 -11.29 3.62 7.22
N TYR A 16 -10.35 2.79 6.76
CA TYR A 16 -10.31 2.35 5.37
C TYR A 16 -11.51 1.45 5.05
N TYR A 17 -11.97 1.54 3.81
CA TYR A 17 -13.08 0.74 3.31
C TYR A 17 -12.64 -0.67 2.96
N ALA A 18 -13.51 -1.64 3.20
CA ALA A 18 -13.32 -2.99 2.66
C ALA A 18 -13.48 -2.98 1.12
N PRO A 19 -12.86 -3.92 0.39
CA PRO A 19 -13.00 -4.04 -1.05
C PRO A 19 -14.47 -4.13 -1.52
N GLU A 20 -15.34 -4.79 -0.74
CA GLU A 20 -16.76 -4.97 -1.05
C GLU A 20 -17.54 -3.64 -0.97
N ASP A 21 -17.19 -2.78 -0.01
CA ASP A 21 -17.79 -1.45 0.11
C ASP A 21 -17.30 -0.53 -1.02
N LEU A 22 -16.01 -0.63 -1.35
CA LEU A 22 -15.43 0.11 -2.48
C LEU A 22 -16.02 -0.33 -3.81
N GLN A 23 -16.33 -1.62 -4.00
CA GLN A 23 -16.99 -2.11 -5.21
C GLN A 23 -18.32 -1.40 -5.43
N GLN A 24 -19.14 -1.24 -4.37
CA GLN A 24 -20.41 -0.50 -4.46
C GLN A 24 -20.19 0.97 -4.83
N ILE A 25 -19.15 1.60 -4.27
CA ILE A 25 -18.77 2.98 -4.62
C ILE A 25 -18.36 3.07 -6.09
N VAL A 26 -17.52 2.16 -6.58
CA VAL A 26 -17.07 2.12 -7.97
C VAL A 26 -18.24 1.90 -8.92
N GLN A 27 -19.13 0.96 -8.61
CA GLN A 27 -20.32 0.68 -9.43
C GLN A 27 -21.21 1.92 -9.54
N ARG A 28 -21.52 2.55 -8.41
CA ARG A 28 -22.30 3.79 -8.37
C ARG A 28 -21.63 4.92 -9.16
N SER A 29 -20.33 5.08 -9.01
CA SER A 29 -19.57 6.10 -9.75
C SER A 29 -19.54 5.82 -11.26
N ALA A 30 -19.48 4.55 -11.65
CA ALA A 30 -19.56 4.15 -13.05
C ALA A 30 -20.92 4.49 -13.66
N ASP A 31 -22.01 4.26 -12.93
CA ASP A 31 -23.36 4.66 -13.35
C ASP A 31 -23.46 6.18 -13.57
N ILE A 32 -22.94 6.98 -12.63
CA ILE A 32 -22.91 8.45 -12.73
C ILE A 32 -22.10 8.90 -13.95
N LEU A 33 -20.97 8.24 -14.23
CA LEU A 33 -20.08 8.56 -15.35
C LEU A 33 -20.48 7.88 -16.66
N GLN A 34 -21.59 7.14 -16.68
CA GLN A 34 -22.09 6.35 -17.81
C GLN A 34 -21.05 5.37 -18.38
N VAL A 35 -20.28 4.75 -17.49
CA VAL A 35 -19.28 3.73 -17.83
C VAL A 35 -19.93 2.36 -17.73
N LYS A 36 -19.88 1.58 -18.80
CA LYS A 36 -20.29 0.17 -18.76
C LYS A 36 -19.23 -0.63 -18.01
N ILE A 37 -19.57 -1.17 -16.84
CA ILE A 37 -18.68 -1.97 -16.01
C ILE A 37 -19.38 -3.21 -15.49
N GLU A 38 -18.68 -4.34 -15.52
CA GLU A 38 -19.13 -5.60 -14.94
C GLU A 38 -18.78 -5.64 -13.43
N PRO A 39 -19.55 -6.35 -12.59
CA PRO A 39 -19.29 -6.46 -11.16
C PRO A 39 -17.85 -6.87 -10.82
N GLU A 40 -17.28 -7.79 -11.60
CA GLU A 40 -15.91 -8.30 -11.44
C GLU A 40 -14.88 -7.24 -11.80
N GLY A 41 -15.15 -6.41 -12.80
CA GLY A 41 -14.31 -5.25 -13.14
C GLY A 41 -14.34 -4.17 -12.06
N ALA A 42 -15.50 -3.93 -11.46
CA ALA A 42 -15.63 -3.00 -10.33
C ALA A 42 -14.87 -3.52 -9.09
N TYR A 43 -14.96 -4.82 -8.81
CA TYR A 43 -14.23 -5.46 -7.72
C TYR A 43 -12.72 -5.42 -7.93
N GLU A 44 -12.26 -5.61 -9.17
CA GLU A 44 -10.85 -5.51 -9.56
C GLU A 44 -10.26 -4.12 -9.27
N ILE A 45 -11.01 -3.07 -9.58
CA ILE A 45 -10.61 -1.69 -9.23
C ILE A 45 -10.63 -1.52 -7.70
N ALA A 46 -11.68 -1.98 -7.03
CA ALA A 46 -11.87 -1.81 -5.60
C ALA A 46 -10.74 -2.44 -4.77
N ARG A 47 -10.37 -3.69 -5.07
CA ARG A 47 -9.31 -4.41 -4.34
C ARG A 47 -7.93 -3.72 -4.45
N ARG A 48 -7.67 -3.03 -5.57
CA ARG A 48 -6.41 -2.29 -5.82
C ARG A 48 -6.46 -0.81 -5.40
N SER A 49 -7.52 -0.37 -4.71
CA SER A 49 -7.74 1.04 -4.36
C SER A 49 -7.31 1.44 -2.94
N ARG A 50 -6.55 0.60 -2.23
CA ARG A 50 -6.00 0.88 -0.89
C ARG A 50 -7.05 1.35 0.12
N GLY A 51 -8.24 0.74 0.09
CA GLY A 51 -9.34 1.09 1.00
C GLY A 51 -9.84 2.53 0.88
N THR A 52 -9.49 3.26 -0.19
CA THR A 52 -9.70 4.71 -0.30
C THR A 52 -10.63 5.05 -1.47
N PRO A 53 -11.84 5.60 -1.20
CA PRO A 53 -12.81 5.95 -2.26
C PRO A 53 -12.27 6.93 -3.30
N ARG A 54 -11.37 7.83 -2.90
CA ARG A 54 -10.73 8.79 -3.82
C ARG A 54 -9.87 8.06 -4.86
N ILE A 55 -9.07 7.09 -4.43
CA ILE A 55 -8.21 6.28 -5.30
C ILE A 55 -9.10 5.46 -6.24
N ALA A 56 -10.13 4.79 -5.70
CA ALA A 56 -11.07 3.99 -6.49
C ALA A 56 -11.72 4.79 -7.64
N ASN A 57 -12.17 6.02 -7.36
CA ASN A 57 -12.74 6.88 -8.39
C ASN A 57 -11.72 7.36 -9.44
N ASN A 58 -10.47 7.58 -9.04
CA ASN A 58 -9.41 7.94 -9.98
C ASN A 58 -9.07 6.76 -10.90
N LEU A 59 -8.93 5.56 -10.33
CA LEU A 59 -8.68 4.33 -11.08
C LEU A 59 -9.82 3.98 -12.04
N LEU A 60 -11.08 4.22 -11.64
CA LEU A 60 -12.23 4.06 -12.53
C LEU A 60 -12.15 4.98 -13.76
N ARG A 61 -11.77 6.26 -13.58
CA ARG A 61 -11.62 7.19 -14.71
C ARG A 61 -10.55 6.73 -15.68
N TRP A 62 -9.39 6.33 -15.17
CA TRP A 62 -8.32 5.75 -15.98
C TRP A 62 -8.78 4.48 -16.73
N THR A 63 -9.42 3.57 -16.02
CA THR A 63 -9.88 2.29 -16.58
C THR A 63 -10.95 2.51 -17.65
N ARG A 64 -11.83 3.50 -17.48
CA ARG A 64 -12.77 3.94 -18.52
C ARG A 64 -12.03 4.40 -19.77
N ASP A 65 -11.07 5.30 -19.61
CA ASP A 65 -10.33 5.88 -20.74
C ASP A 65 -9.58 4.78 -21.50
N TYR A 66 -8.98 3.84 -20.77
CA TYR A 66 -8.38 2.63 -21.34
C TYR A 66 -9.42 1.78 -22.09
N ALA A 67 -10.57 1.50 -21.49
CA ALA A 67 -11.60 0.64 -22.09
C ALA A 67 -12.20 1.24 -23.36
N GLN A 68 -12.37 2.57 -23.41
CA GLN A 68 -12.85 3.28 -24.60
C GLN A 68 -11.89 3.12 -25.79
N VAL A 69 -10.58 3.11 -25.55
CA VAL A 69 -9.57 3.01 -26.61
C VAL A 69 -9.24 1.56 -26.96
N LYS A 70 -9.21 0.65 -25.98
CA LYS A 70 -8.62 -0.69 -26.11
C LYS A 70 -9.60 -1.85 -25.92
N ALA A 71 -10.79 -1.63 -25.35
CA ALA A 71 -11.68 -2.72 -24.92
C ALA A 71 -13.18 -2.48 -25.20
N LYS A 72 -13.51 -1.90 -26.37
CA LYS A 72 -14.89 -1.72 -26.85
C LYS A 72 -15.81 -0.97 -25.86
N GLY A 73 -15.24 -0.19 -24.94
CA GLY A 73 -15.98 0.64 -23.98
C GLY A 73 -16.66 -0.11 -22.82
N VAL A 74 -16.30 -1.38 -22.56
CA VAL A 74 -16.81 -2.15 -21.40
C VAL A 74 -15.65 -2.50 -20.47
N VAL A 75 -15.81 -2.22 -19.19
CA VAL A 75 -14.84 -2.55 -18.14
C VAL A 75 -15.16 -3.92 -17.56
N THR A 76 -14.48 -4.94 -18.07
CA THR A 76 -14.47 -6.30 -17.51
C THR A 76 -13.32 -6.47 -16.50
N GLN A 77 -13.26 -7.58 -15.77
CA GLN A 77 -12.11 -7.88 -14.89
C GLN A 77 -10.77 -7.83 -15.64
N GLU A 78 -10.70 -8.46 -16.82
CA GLU A 78 -9.48 -8.47 -17.64
C GLU A 78 -9.09 -7.06 -18.10
N THR A 79 -10.08 -6.25 -18.49
CA THR A 79 -9.86 -4.87 -18.92
C THR A 79 -9.35 -4.00 -17.77
N ALA A 80 -9.95 -4.13 -16.59
CA ALA A 80 -9.53 -3.45 -15.38
C ALA A 80 -8.11 -3.85 -14.99
N SER A 81 -7.81 -5.16 -14.95
CA SER A 81 -6.46 -5.65 -14.64
C SER A 81 -5.43 -5.09 -15.60
N LYS A 82 -5.69 -5.12 -16.92
CA LYS A 82 -4.75 -4.56 -17.93
C LYS A 82 -4.57 -3.06 -17.78
N ALA A 83 -5.65 -2.32 -17.54
CA ALA A 83 -5.58 -0.88 -17.33
C ALA A 83 -4.74 -0.53 -16.10
N LEU A 84 -4.96 -1.21 -14.98
CA LEU A 84 -4.26 -0.96 -13.72
C LEU A 84 -2.79 -1.38 -13.79
N SER A 85 -2.49 -2.48 -14.47
CA SER A 85 -1.10 -2.88 -14.74
C SER A 85 -0.34 -1.86 -15.60
N MET A 86 -1.00 -1.09 -16.46
CA MET A 86 -0.33 0.01 -17.18
C MET A 86 0.02 1.22 -16.30
N LEU A 87 -0.54 1.30 -15.10
CA LEU A 87 -0.15 2.27 -14.07
C LEU A 87 0.87 1.68 -13.08
N ASP A 88 1.42 0.50 -13.39
CA ASP A 88 2.30 -0.27 -12.51
C ASP A 88 1.69 -0.62 -11.14
N ILE A 89 0.35 -0.62 -11.06
CA ILE A 89 -0.40 -1.04 -9.88
C ILE A 89 -0.53 -2.56 -9.89
N ASP A 90 0.08 -3.20 -8.89
CA ASP A 90 0.05 -4.66 -8.75
C ASP A 90 -1.29 -5.18 -8.18
N ASP A 91 -1.40 -6.51 -8.03
CA ASP A 91 -2.58 -7.16 -7.45
C ASP A 91 -2.87 -6.76 -6.00
N CYS A 92 -1.85 -6.29 -5.28
CA CYS A 92 -1.97 -5.76 -3.92
C CYS A 92 -2.27 -4.26 -3.90
N GLY A 93 -2.41 -3.59 -5.05
CA GLY A 93 -2.65 -2.16 -5.12
C GLY A 93 -1.41 -1.28 -4.88
N LEU A 94 -0.21 -1.85 -4.83
CA LEU A 94 1.03 -1.09 -4.69
C LEU A 94 1.40 -0.44 -6.02
N ASP A 95 1.67 0.86 -5.99
CA ASP A 95 2.18 1.60 -7.14
C ASP A 95 3.72 1.57 -7.20
N GLU A 96 4.28 2.25 -8.20
CA GLU A 96 5.73 2.41 -8.38
C GLU A 96 6.40 3.04 -7.15
N MET A 97 5.78 4.04 -6.52
CA MET A 97 6.37 4.73 -5.38
C MET A 97 6.38 3.85 -4.12
N ASP A 98 5.30 3.12 -3.87
CA ASP A 98 5.24 2.12 -2.80
C ASP A 98 6.37 1.09 -2.93
N LYS A 99 6.54 0.57 -4.15
CA LYS A 99 7.59 -0.41 -4.45
C LYS A 99 8.97 0.20 -4.24
N ARG A 100 9.21 1.40 -4.77
CA ARG A 100 10.46 2.14 -4.61
C ARG A 100 10.79 2.43 -3.15
N ILE A 101 9.80 2.73 -2.31
CA ILE A 101 9.97 2.90 -0.86
C ILE A 101 10.47 1.59 -0.23
N LEU A 102 9.78 0.48 -0.49
CA LEU A 102 10.12 -0.82 0.08
C LEU A 102 11.48 -1.32 -0.42
N GLU A 103 11.75 -1.24 -1.72
CA GLU A 103 13.04 -1.58 -2.35
C GLU A 103 14.17 -0.76 -1.76
N THR A 104 13.98 0.55 -1.59
CA THR A 104 15.00 1.42 -0.99
C THR A 104 15.35 0.95 0.44
N ILE A 105 14.35 0.60 1.25
CA ILE A 105 14.57 0.09 2.61
C ILE A 105 15.30 -1.26 2.58
N MET A 106 14.91 -2.18 1.68
CA MET A 106 15.48 -3.53 1.63
C MET A 106 16.88 -3.56 1.02
N GLU A 107 17.11 -2.87 -0.10
CA GLU A 107 18.35 -2.94 -0.84
C GLU A 107 19.40 -1.99 -0.29
N ARG A 108 19.05 -0.72 -0.07
CA ARG A 108 20.01 0.32 0.36
C ARG A 108 20.25 0.31 1.86
N PHE A 109 19.24 -0.03 2.65
CA PHE A 109 19.31 -0.05 4.11
C PHE A 109 19.25 -1.45 4.71
N HIS A 110 19.32 -2.51 3.88
CA HIS A 110 19.34 -3.91 4.31
C HIS A 110 18.16 -4.30 5.23
N GLY A 111 17.00 -3.71 5.01
CA GLY A 111 15.79 -3.91 5.80
C GLY A 111 15.56 -2.88 6.92
N GLY A 112 16.46 -1.92 7.12
CA GLY A 112 16.34 -0.86 8.12
C GLY A 112 17.05 -1.15 9.45
N PRO A 113 16.85 -0.33 10.51
CA PRO A 113 15.94 0.82 10.58
C PRO A 113 16.45 2.07 9.84
N VAL A 114 15.56 2.77 9.13
CA VAL A 114 15.87 4.03 8.42
C VAL A 114 15.03 5.20 8.95
N GLY A 115 15.65 6.36 9.15
CA GLY A 115 14.93 7.59 9.53
C GLY A 115 14.13 8.19 8.36
N LEU A 116 13.05 8.92 8.66
CA LEU A 116 12.17 9.51 7.62
C LEU A 116 12.98 10.39 6.66
N ASN A 117 13.80 11.29 7.19
CA ASN A 117 14.59 12.22 6.41
C ASN A 117 15.63 11.52 5.51
N SER A 118 16.20 10.42 5.99
CA SER A 118 17.15 9.64 5.18
C SER A 118 16.44 8.88 4.07
N LEU A 119 15.25 8.36 4.35
CA LEU A 119 14.41 7.69 3.36
C LEU A 119 13.91 8.68 2.29
N SER A 120 13.44 9.85 2.72
CA SER A 120 12.95 10.91 1.85
C SER A 120 14.03 11.39 0.88
N VAL A 121 15.26 11.61 1.37
CA VAL A 121 16.42 11.97 0.53
C VAL A 121 16.81 10.84 -0.44
N ALA A 122 16.78 9.59 0.01
CA ALA A 122 17.15 8.46 -0.84
C ALA A 122 16.18 8.23 -2.01
N ILE A 123 14.89 8.55 -1.80
CA ILE A 123 13.81 8.38 -2.78
C ILE A 123 13.61 9.65 -3.61
N GLY A 124 13.90 10.83 -3.06
CA GLY A 124 13.67 12.12 -3.70
C GLY A 124 12.23 12.61 -3.56
N GLU A 125 11.57 12.27 -2.45
CA GLU A 125 10.18 12.62 -2.15
C GLU A 125 10.12 13.39 -0.82
N GLU A 126 9.06 14.15 -0.57
CA GLU A 126 8.90 14.87 0.69
C GLU A 126 8.62 13.93 1.87
N ALA A 127 9.22 14.24 3.03
CA ALA A 127 9.10 13.43 4.24
C ALA A 127 7.63 13.29 4.69
N ASP A 128 6.89 14.40 4.68
CA ASP A 128 5.48 14.44 5.08
C ASP A 128 4.62 13.62 4.10
N THR A 129 4.92 13.66 2.80
CA THR A 129 4.22 12.84 1.79
C THR A 129 4.42 11.35 2.05
N ILE A 130 5.65 10.91 2.39
CA ILE A 130 5.91 9.52 2.74
C ILE A 130 5.10 9.11 3.99
N GLU A 131 5.11 9.93 5.04
CA GLU A 131 4.44 9.62 6.32
C GLU A 131 2.90 9.67 6.22
N ASP A 132 2.34 10.63 5.50
CA ASP A 132 0.90 10.88 5.47
C ASP A 132 0.18 10.16 4.32
N VAL A 133 0.87 9.85 3.21
CA VAL A 133 0.25 9.27 2.01
C VAL A 133 0.55 7.78 1.86
N TYR A 134 1.82 7.39 2.00
CA TYR A 134 2.28 6.04 1.64
C TYR A 134 2.38 5.10 2.84
N GLU A 135 3.01 5.55 3.94
CA GLU A 135 3.21 4.76 5.15
C GLU A 135 1.91 4.15 5.71
N PRO A 136 0.75 4.83 5.76
CA PRO A 136 -0.45 4.28 6.37
C PRO A 136 -0.87 2.95 5.74
N TYR A 137 -0.84 2.88 4.40
CA TYR A 137 -1.19 1.66 3.67
C TYR A 137 -0.14 0.56 3.84
N LEU A 138 1.14 0.92 3.69
CA LEU A 138 2.26 -0.03 3.82
C LEU A 138 2.34 -0.64 5.23
N ILE A 139 2.00 0.12 6.26
CA ILE A 139 1.94 -0.36 7.64
C ILE A 139 0.70 -1.21 7.88
N GLN A 140 -0.47 -0.78 7.40
CA GLN A 140 -1.72 -1.53 7.58
C GLN A 140 -1.66 -2.90 6.91
N GLU A 141 -1.14 -2.97 5.69
CA GLU A 141 -0.92 -4.24 4.99
C GLU A 141 0.27 -5.02 5.56
N GLY A 142 1.05 -4.44 6.46
CA GLY A 142 2.16 -5.10 7.12
C GLY A 142 3.39 -5.30 6.24
N TYR A 143 3.61 -4.46 5.22
CA TYR A 143 4.86 -4.40 4.45
C TYR A 143 5.97 -3.62 5.18
N MET A 144 5.58 -2.65 6.00
CA MET A 144 6.49 -1.79 6.77
C MET A 144 6.09 -1.75 8.25
N MET A 145 7.07 -1.55 9.12
CA MET A 145 6.84 -1.26 10.53
C MET A 145 7.60 -0.01 10.97
N ARG A 146 6.92 0.85 11.74
CA ARG A 146 7.52 2.00 12.43
C ARG A 146 8.11 1.56 13.77
N THR A 147 9.36 1.91 14.02
CA THR A 147 10.05 1.70 15.30
C THR A 147 10.61 3.02 15.83
N ALA A 148 11.03 3.05 17.10
CA ALA A 148 11.69 4.22 17.69
C ALA A 148 12.98 4.61 16.95
N GLN A 149 13.62 3.66 16.26
CA GLN A 149 14.87 3.89 15.53
C GLN A 149 14.65 4.22 14.04
N GLY A 150 13.43 4.03 13.51
CA GLY A 150 13.14 4.23 12.09
C GLY A 150 12.15 3.21 11.51
N ARG A 151 12.07 3.17 10.18
CA ARG A 151 11.22 2.27 9.39
C ARG A 151 11.97 0.99 9.06
N ILE A 152 11.28 -0.13 9.14
CA ILE A 152 11.83 -1.47 8.88
C ILE A 152 10.90 -2.17 7.88
N ALA A 153 11.48 -2.83 6.88
CA ALA A 153 10.73 -3.69 5.96
C ALA A 153 10.45 -5.04 6.62
N THR A 154 9.20 -5.49 6.57
CA THR A 154 8.77 -6.76 7.19
C THR A 154 9.07 -7.94 6.28
N GLU A 155 8.98 -9.16 6.82
CA GLU A 155 9.11 -10.40 6.03
C GLU A 155 8.10 -10.49 4.87
N LYS A 156 6.91 -9.87 5.01
CA LYS A 156 5.92 -9.78 3.92
C LYS A 156 6.46 -8.98 2.74
N ALA A 157 7.14 -7.86 2.99
CA ALA A 157 7.78 -7.08 1.93
C ALA A 157 8.88 -7.88 1.24
N TRP A 158 9.79 -8.50 2.00
CA TRP A 158 10.85 -9.34 1.42
C TRP A 158 10.29 -10.46 0.51
N SER A 159 9.25 -11.15 0.98
CA SER A 159 8.61 -12.23 0.24
C SER A 159 7.95 -11.75 -1.05
N MET A 160 7.34 -10.56 -1.03
CA MET A 160 6.69 -9.97 -2.21
C MET A 160 7.69 -9.68 -3.34
N PHE A 161 8.91 -9.24 -3.00
CA PHE A 161 9.99 -9.03 -3.99
C PHE A 161 10.79 -10.30 -4.32
N GLY A 162 10.43 -11.46 -3.76
CA GLY A 162 11.19 -12.71 -3.93
C GLY A 162 12.59 -12.66 -3.31
N LEU A 163 12.82 -11.73 -2.38
CA LEU A 163 14.11 -11.53 -1.73
C LEU A 163 14.13 -12.24 -0.37
N THR A 164 15.29 -12.78 0.01
CA THR A 164 15.48 -13.33 1.36
C THR A 164 16.12 -12.27 2.26
N PRO A 165 15.59 -12.04 3.48
CA PRO A 165 16.22 -11.12 4.43
C PRO A 165 17.68 -11.54 4.63
N ARG A 166 18.62 -10.62 4.34
CA ARG A 166 20.05 -10.86 4.61
C ARG A 166 20.27 -10.86 6.11
N GLY A 167 20.11 -12.04 6.72
CA GLY A 167 20.51 -12.37 8.08
C GLY A 167 20.09 -11.34 9.12
N ARG A 168 18.92 -11.54 9.74
CA ARG A 168 18.73 -11.14 11.14
C ARG A 168 19.86 -11.83 11.91
N ARG A 169 20.94 -11.12 12.21
CA ARG A 169 21.96 -11.59 13.16
C ARG A 169 21.20 -11.81 14.46
N LYS A 170 20.83 -13.08 14.75
CA LYS A 170 20.20 -13.48 16.01
C LYS A 170 21.04 -12.83 17.11
N ARG A 171 20.51 -11.82 17.80
CA ARG A 171 21.15 -11.32 19.02
C ARG A 171 21.15 -12.51 19.98
N GLY A 172 22.35 -12.84 20.46
CA GLY A 172 22.75 -14.05 21.17
C GLY A 172 21.64 -14.83 21.88
N ALA A 173 21.48 -16.10 21.47
CA ALA A 173 21.21 -17.12 22.47
C ALA A 173 22.48 -17.21 23.35
N PRO A 174 22.37 -17.23 24.70
CA PRO A 174 23.53 -17.50 25.53
C PRO A 174 24.09 -18.88 25.15
N PRO A 175 25.41 -19.08 25.18
CA PRO A 175 25.99 -20.39 24.93
C PRO A 175 25.47 -21.37 26.00
N SER A 176 24.66 -22.33 25.56
CA SER A 176 24.21 -23.45 26.37
C SER A 176 25.28 -24.54 26.35
N ASP A 177 26.42 -24.29 26.98
CA ASP A 177 27.45 -25.30 27.22
C ASP A 177 27.96 -25.14 28.66
N ILE A 178 27.21 -25.73 29.61
CA ILE A 178 27.78 -26.22 30.85
C ILE A 178 27.84 -27.74 30.68
N PRO A 179 29.02 -28.36 30.52
CA PRO A 179 29.13 -29.80 30.63
C PRO A 179 28.85 -30.20 32.07
N ASP A 180 27.84 -31.04 32.27
CA ASP A 180 27.69 -31.81 33.51
C ASP A 180 28.97 -32.61 33.75
N LEU A 181 29.70 -32.25 34.81
CA LEU A 181 30.75 -33.09 35.38
C LEU A 181 30.68 -32.99 36.91
N LEU A 182 30.51 -34.18 37.47
CA LEU A 182 30.66 -34.60 38.86
C LEU A 182 31.89 -33.99 39.56
#